data_AF-A0A8K1R579-F1
#
_entry.id   AF-A0A8K1R579-F1
#
_cell.length_a   1.000
_cell.length_b   1.000
_cell.length_c   1.000
_cell.angle_alpha   90.00
_cell.angle_beta   90.00
_cell.angle_gamma   90.00
#
_symmetry.space_group_name_H-M   'P 1'
#
loop_
_entity.id
_entity.type
_entity.pdbx_description
1 polymer ?
#
loop_
_entity_poly.entity_id
_entity_poly.type
_entity_poly.pdbx_seq_one_letter_code
_entity_poly.pdbx_strand_id
1 'polypeptide(L)'
;MLSFCHSHFFGSDSTSIFGLRNKQTMDKSKRLFLKSKRSFRRRLPPIQSGDRIDYRNISLISRFISQQGKILSRRVNRLTLKQQRLITIAIKQARILSLLPFRHKAKRFERKQSTVRTVGLRTRTK
;
A
#
# COMPACT_ATOMS: atom_id res chain seq x y z
N MET A 1 42.82 -57.72 45.96
CA MET A 1 43.11 -58.90 45.09
C MET A 1 42.48 -58.63 43.73
N LEU A 2 43.23 -58.81 42.62
CA LEU A 2 42.81 -58.92 41.20
C LEU A 2 41.92 -57.77 40.63
N SER A 3 42.13 -57.14 39.45
CA SER A 3 42.43 -57.62 38.06
C SER A 3 41.27 -58.41 37.43
N PHE A 4 40.85 -58.32 36.16
CA PHE A 4 41.11 -57.53 34.91
C PHE A 4 39.87 -57.74 33.98
N CYS A 5 39.57 -57.11 32.83
CA CYS A 5 40.12 -56.06 31.92
C CYS A 5 38.90 -55.26 31.33
N HIS A 6 38.92 -54.21 30.50
CA HIS A 6 39.66 -53.75 29.29
C HIS A 6 39.23 -54.36 27.92
N SER A 7 39.13 -53.51 26.89
CA SER A 7 38.78 -53.70 25.44
C SER A 7 37.35 -53.29 25.04
N HIS A 8 37.02 -52.65 23.88
CA HIS A 8 37.47 -52.72 22.46
C HIS A 8 36.96 -53.98 21.71
N PHE A 9 36.60 -54.01 20.40
CA PHE A 9 36.47 -52.98 19.33
C PHE A 9 35.87 -53.60 18.02
N PHE A 10 35.15 -52.79 17.19
CA PHE A 10 34.81 -52.87 15.73
C PHE A 10 34.67 -54.19 14.91
N GLY A 11 33.75 -54.17 13.92
CA GLY A 11 33.67 -55.09 12.75
C GLY A 11 32.33 -54.98 12.01
N SER A 12 32.26 -54.39 10.80
CA SER A 12 32.44 -54.99 9.45
C SER A 12 31.30 -55.96 9.04
N ASP A 13 30.31 -55.59 8.22
CA ASP A 13 30.31 -55.27 6.76
C ASP A 13 30.12 -56.49 5.85
N SER A 14 29.09 -56.48 4.97
CA SER A 14 29.16 -56.89 3.53
C SER A 14 27.80 -57.13 2.83
N THR A 15 27.62 -56.50 1.66
CA THR A 15 26.81 -56.96 0.47
C THR A 15 25.29 -57.24 0.59
N SER A 16 24.52 -57.41 -0.50
CA SER A 16 24.37 -56.60 -1.73
C SER A 16 23.13 -57.04 -2.53
N ILE A 17 22.60 -56.17 -3.41
CA ILE A 17 21.72 -56.47 -4.58
C ILE A 17 20.47 -57.36 -4.35
N PHE A 18 19.28 -56.74 -4.31
CA PHE A 18 18.28 -56.84 -5.39
C PHE A 18 17.11 -55.86 -5.15
N GLY A 19 16.88 -54.92 -6.09
CA GLY A 19 16.01 -53.76 -5.84
C GLY A 19 15.29 -53.20 -7.08
N LEU A 20 15.03 -54.01 -8.09
CA LEU A 20 14.34 -53.57 -9.30
C LEU A 20 12.86 -53.25 -9.02
N ARG A 21 12.55 -51.96 -8.83
CA ARG A 21 11.17 -51.45 -8.98
C ARG A 21 11.14 -50.00 -9.45
N ASN A 22 10.86 -49.81 -10.74
CA ASN A 22 10.67 -48.49 -11.35
C ASN A 22 9.59 -47.68 -10.61
N LYS A 23 9.99 -46.64 -9.90
CA LYS A 23 9.08 -45.57 -9.49
C LYS A 23 9.01 -44.54 -10.61
N GLN A 24 8.06 -44.72 -11.52
CA GLN A 24 7.74 -43.75 -12.56
C GLN A 24 7.48 -42.38 -11.92
N THR A 25 8.20 -41.34 -12.37
CA THR A 25 8.10 -40.00 -11.79
C THR A 25 6.78 -39.35 -12.22
N MET A 26 5.83 -39.25 -11.29
CA MET A 26 4.49 -38.70 -11.56
C MET A 26 4.56 -37.23 -12.03
N ASP A 27 4.25 -37.08 -13.32
CA ASP A 27 3.65 -35.93 -14.00
C ASP A 27 4.03 -34.48 -13.57
N LYS A 28 4.57 -33.73 -14.54
CA LYS A 28 4.94 -32.31 -14.43
C LYS A 28 3.74 -31.34 -14.58
N SER A 29 2.49 -31.84 -14.63
CA SER A 29 1.26 -31.05 -14.80
C SER A 29 0.98 -30.05 -13.67
N LYS A 30 1.54 -30.23 -12.47
CA LYS A 30 1.49 -29.23 -11.37
C LYS A 30 2.40 -28.03 -11.65
N ARG A 31 2.22 -27.38 -12.81
CA ARG A 31 2.59 -25.99 -13.04
C ARG A 31 1.78 -25.12 -12.09
N LEU A 32 2.31 -24.94 -10.87
CA LEU A 32 1.82 -23.95 -9.92
C LEU A 32 1.59 -22.64 -10.69
N PHE A 33 0.40 -22.06 -10.58
CA PHE A 33 0.05 -20.82 -11.26
C PHE A 33 0.78 -19.66 -10.57
N LEU A 34 2.10 -19.61 -10.80
CA LEU A 34 3.08 -18.61 -10.37
C LEU A 34 2.79 -17.30 -11.10
N LYS A 35 1.61 -16.76 -10.82
CA LYS A 35 1.07 -15.50 -11.31
C LYS A 35 2.12 -14.46 -10.98
N SER A 36 2.88 -14.07 -12.00
CA SER A 36 4.11 -13.30 -11.83
C SER A 36 3.77 -12.09 -10.95
N LYS A 37 4.54 -11.90 -9.86
CA LYS A 37 4.25 -10.82 -8.90
C LYS A 37 4.60 -9.50 -9.56
N ARG A 38 3.67 -9.04 -10.40
CA ARG A 38 3.73 -7.89 -11.30
C ARG A 38 4.36 -6.76 -10.52
N SER A 39 5.63 -6.48 -10.82
CA SER A 39 6.48 -5.73 -9.89
C SER A 39 5.81 -4.40 -9.63
N PHE A 40 5.48 -4.15 -8.35
CA PHE A 40 4.75 -2.96 -7.96
C PHE A 40 5.72 -1.78 -8.16
N ARG A 41 5.77 -1.25 -9.39
CA ARG A 41 6.71 -0.20 -9.81
C ARG A 41 6.52 0.97 -8.86
N ARG A 42 7.42 1.08 -7.88
CA ARG A 42 7.36 2.07 -6.81
C ARG A 42 7.70 3.41 -7.45
N ARG A 43 6.70 4.09 -8.01
CA ARG A 43 6.86 5.48 -8.46
C ARG A 43 7.47 6.27 -7.30
N LEU A 44 8.53 7.02 -7.60
CA LEU A 44 9.31 7.74 -6.60
C LEU A 44 8.43 8.76 -5.86
N PRO A 45 8.76 9.09 -4.59
CA PRO A 45 8.02 10.09 -3.85
C PRO A 45 8.12 11.47 -4.55
N PRO A 46 7.04 12.26 -4.62
CA PRO A 46 7.04 13.57 -5.27
C PRO A 46 7.68 14.70 -4.43
N ILE A 47 8.25 14.39 -3.26
CA ILE A 47 8.99 15.34 -2.40
C ILE A 47 10.43 14.84 -2.30
N GLN A 48 11.40 15.72 -2.53
CA GLN A 48 12.81 15.37 -2.42
C GLN A 48 13.25 15.31 -0.94
N SER A 49 14.43 14.75 -0.67
CA SER A 49 14.89 14.54 0.70
C SER A 49 15.34 15.82 1.43
N GLY A 50 15.52 16.94 0.72
CA GLY A 50 16.02 18.21 1.26
C GLY A 50 14.95 19.23 1.67
N ASP A 51 13.68 19.03 1.28
CA ASP A 51 12.61 20.01 1.51
C ASP A 51 12.29 20.16 3.02
N ARG A 52 12.47 21.37 3.58
CA ARG A 52 12.14 21.67 4.99
C ARG A 52 10.63 21.77 5.20
N ILE A 53 10.06 20.79 5.91
CA ILE A 53 8.61 20.64 6.12
C ILE A 53 8.16 21.38 7.39
N ASP A 54 8.09 22.70 7.31
CA ASP A 54 7.64 23.58 8.40
C ASP A 54 6.12 23.85 8.34
N TYR A 55 5.47 24.00 9.50
CA TYR A 55 4.06 24.41 9.60
C TYR A 55 3.73 25.75 8.93
N ARG A 56 4.74 26.60 8.72
CA ARG A 56 4.69 27.89 8.02
C ARG A 56 4.47 27.75 6.51
N ASN A 57 4.86 26.61 5.93
CA ASN A 57 4.84 26.39 4.48
C ASN A 57 3.45 25.91 4.01
N ILE A 58 2.45 26.77 4.17
CA ILE A 58 1.02 26.48 3.92
C ILE A 58 0.81 25.89 2.51
N SER A 59 1.49 26.42 1.48
CA SER A 59 1.40 25.92 0.09
C SER A 59 1.78 24.44 -0.04
N LEU A 60 2.89 24.02 0.58
CA LEU A 60 3.32 22.61 0.58
C LEU A 60 2.32 21.74 1.37
N ILE A 61 1.91 22.22 2.56
CA ILE A 61 1.05 21.45 3.47
C ILE A 61 -0.36 21.28 2.91
N SER A 62 -0.92 22.31 2.26
CA SER A 62 -2.25 22.30 1.65
C SER A 62 -2.39 21.20 0.59
N ARG A 63 -1.29 20.78 -0.06
CA ARG A 63 -1.27 19.67 -1.02
C ARG A 63 -1.47 18.29 -0.40
N PHE A 64 -1.36 18.15 0.93
CA PHE A 64 -1.48 16.88 1.65
C PHE A 64 -2.76 16.76 2.51
N ILE A 65 -3.67 17.72 2.38
CA ILE A 65 -5.02 17.67 2.94
C ILE A 65 -6.06 17.52 1.82
N SER A 66 -7.17 16.86 2.12
CA SER A 66 -8.36 16.83 1.27
C SER A 66 -9.18 18.11 1.44
N GLN A 67 -10.04 18.43 0.48
CA GLN A 67 -10.92 19.60 0.50
C GLN A 67 -11.78 19.73 1.78
N GLN A 68 -12.08 18.62 2.46
CA GLN A 68 -12.83 18.62 3.74
C GLN A 68 -11.94 18.98 4.96
N GLY A 69 -10.65 19.24 4.77
CA GLY A 69 -9.64 19.47 5.81
C GLY A 69 -8.98 18.19 6.36
N LYS A 70 -9.34 17.00 5.87
CA LYS A 70 -8.80 15.71 6.34
C LYS A 70 -7.39 15.46 5.82
N ILE A 71 -6.49 14.93 6.66
CA ILE A 71 -5.10 14.58 6.26
C ILE A 71 -5.12 13.36 5.33
N LEU A 72 -4.43 13.44 4.19
CA LEU A 72 -4.32 12.34 3.24
C LEU A 72 -3.31 11.28 3.70
N SER A 73 -3.61 10.01 3.45
CA SER A 73 -2.76 8.90 3.89
C SER A 73 -1.48 8.78 3.05
N ARG A 74 -0.42 8.22 3.67
CA ARG A 74 0.86 7.92 3.01
C ARG A 74 0.71 7.10 1.71
N ARG A 75 -0.32 6.26 1.62
CA ARG A 75 -0.61 5.43 0.43
C ARG A 75 -1.10 6.27 -0.75
N VAL A 76 -1.77 7.40 -0.51
CA VAL A 76 -2.21 8.37 -1.52
C VAL A 76 -1.04 9.27 -1.90
N ASN A 77 -0.39 9.88 -0.91
CA ASN A 77 0.67 10.89 -1.11
C ASN A 77 2.01 10.29 -1.62
N ARG A 78 2.16 8.96 -1.58
CA ARG A 78 3.36 8.19 -1.99
C ARG A 78 4.66 8.55 -1.26
N LEU A 79 4.56 9.04 -0.02
CA LEU A 79 5.70 9.54 0.75
C LEU A 79 6.43 8.46 1.57
N THR A 80 7.66 8.79 1.98
CA THR A 80 8.38 8.03 3.01
C THR A 80 7.67 8.13 4.37
N LEU A 81 7.97 7.20 5.29
CA LEU A 81 7.40 7.24 6.63
C LEU A 81 7.89 8.46 7.44
N LYS A 82 9.15 8.88 7.24
CA LYS A 82 9.71 10.09 7.86
C LYS A 82 8.98 11.36 7.40
N GLN A 83 8.88 11.60 6.09
CA GLN A 83 8.14 12.75 5.53
C GLN A 83 6.68 12.79 6.00
N GLN A 84 5.95 11.66 5.98
CA GLN A 84 4.56 11.64 6.45
C GLN A 84 4.43 12.01 7.94
N ARG A 85 5.36 11.58 8.81
CA ARG A 85 5.36 11.97 10.23
C ARG A 85 5.55 13.48 10.38
N LEU A 86 6.55 14.06 9.70
CA LEU A 86 6.82 15.51 9.70
C LEU A 86 5.59 16.31 9.23
N ILE A 87 5.01 15.95 8.07
CA ILE A 87 3.78 16.59 7.55
C ILE A 87 2.62 16.48 8.55
N THR A 88 2.46 15.35 9.22
CA THR A 88 1.39 15.16 10.21
C THR A 88 1.57 16.05 11.45
N ILE A 89 2.82 16.29 11.88
CA ILE A 89 3.15 17.22 12.96
C ILE A 89 2.89 18.66 12.50
N ALA A 90 3.40 19.04 11.32
CA ALA A 90 3.25 20.38 10.76
C ALA A 90 1.77 20.76 10.52
N ILE A 91 0.93 19.84 10.04
CA ILE A 91 -0.53 20.06 9.93
C ILE A 91 -1.17 20.27 11.30
N LYS A 92 -0.77 19.50 12.34
CA LYS A 92 -1.31 19.68 13.69
C LYS A 92 -0.95 21.05 14.26
N GLN A 93 0.30 21.47 14.11
CA GLN A 93 0.77 22.81 14.51
C GLN A 93 0.01 23.92 13.76
N ALA A 94 -0.07 23.84 12.43
CA ALA A 94 -0.79 24.81 11.60
C ALA A 94 -2.29 24.93 11.95
N ARG A 95 -2.93 23.84 12.39
CA ARG A 95 -4.33 23.85 12.87
C ARG A 95 -4.50 24.50 14.25
N ILE A 96 -3.56 24.28 15.17
CA ILE A 96 -3.56 24.93 16.50
C ILE A 96 -3.38 26.44 16.32
N LEU A 97 -2.50 26.85 15.39
CA LEU A 97 -2.29 28.24 14.99
C LEU A 97 -3.37 28.80 14.04
N SER A 98 -4.50 28.08 13.85
CA SER A 98 -5.62 28.44 12.97
C SER A 98 -5.30 28.72 11.49
N LEU A 99 -4.08 28.45 11.02
CA LEU A 99 -3.66 28.54 9.61
C LEU A 99 -4.39 27.53 8.71
N LEU A 100 -4.89 26.44 9.29
CA LEU A 100 -5.66 25.41 8.60
C LEU A 100 -6.90 24.98 9.42
N PRO A 101 -8.09 24.89 8.81
CA PRO A 101 -9.29 24.50 9.54
C PRO A 101 -9.34 23.00 9.84
N PHE A 102 -9.95 22.64 10.98
CA PHE A 102 -10.14 21.25 11.39
C PHE A 102 -11.14 20.48 10.53
N ARG A 103 -12.18 21.16 10.01
CA ARG A 103 -13.30 20.57 9.27
C ARG A 103 -13.99 21.61 8.39
N HIS A 104 -13.85 21.51 7.06
CA HIS A 104 -14.69 22.32 6.16
C HIS A 104 -16.11 21.77 6.12
N LYS A 105 -17.11 22.65 6.17
CA LYS A 105 -18.51 22.30 5.83
C LYS A 105 -18.58 22.01 4.32
N ALA A 106 -19.31 20.97 3.92
CA ALA A 106 -19.58 20.75 2.50
C ALA A 106 -20.43 21.90 1.95
N LYS A 107 -20.02 22.51 0.83
CA LYS A 107 -20.88 23.46 0.12
C LYS A 107 -22.06 22.68 -0.45
N ARG A 108 -23.28 22.96 0.03
CA ARG A 108 -24.51 22.46 -0.58
C ARG A 108 -24.56 23.02 -2.00
N PHE A 109 -24.37 22.17 -3.00
CA PHE A 109 -24.46 22.61 -4.39
C PHE A 109 -25.94 22.79 -4.72
N GLU A 110 -26.44 24.01 -4.55
CA GLU A 110 -27.82 24.32 -4.89
C GLU A 110 -28.02 24.14 -6.39
N ARG A 111 -28.87 23.17 -6.74
CA ARG A 111 -29.41 23.04 -8.08
C ARG A 111 -30.28 24.27 -8.33
N LYS A 112 -29.67 25.34 -8.86
CA LYS A 112 -30.41 26.47 -9.43
C LYS A 112 -31.45 25.88 -10.38
N GLN A 113 -32.73 26.08 -10.08
CA GLN A 113 -33.79 25.58 -10.96
C GLN A 113 -33.65 26.30 -12.30
N SER A 114 -33.56 25.54 -13.39
CA SER A 114 -33.62 26.09 -14.74
C SER A 114 -35.05 26.59 -14.95
N THR A 115 -35.27 27.89 -14.74
CA THR A 115 -36.60 28.50 -14.79
C THR A 115 -37.22 28.36 -16.16
N VAL A 116 -38.31 27.61 -16.21
CA VAL A 116 -39.32 27.53 -17.28
C VAL A 116 -38.76 27.30 -18.69
N ARG A 117 -38.85 26.05 -19.15
CA ARG A 117 -39.00 25.78 -20.60
C ARG A 117 -40.38 26.29 -21.02
N THR A 118 -40.44 27.42 -21.71
CA THR A 118 -41.68 27.91 -22.33
C THR A 118 -42.17 26.91 -23.38
N VAL A 119 -43.29 26.25 -23.10
CA VAL A 119 -43.95 25.36 -24.05
C VAL A 119 -44.63 26.22 -25.10
N GLY A 120 -43.98 26.38 -26.25
CA GLY A 120 -44.49 27.18 -27.36
C GLY A 120 -45.83 26.63 -27.86
N LEU A 121 -46.90 27.41 -27.73
CA LEU A 121 -48.22 27.10 -28.25
C LEU A 121 -48.17 27.03 -29.78
N ARG A 122 -48.11 25.81 -30.32
CA ARG A 122 -48.26 25.56 -31.76
C ARG A 122 -49.73 25.78 -32.16
N THR A 123 -50.03 26.95 -32.68
CA THR A 123 -51.32 27.25 -33.30
C THR A 123 -51.55 26.33 -34.50
N ARG A 124 -52.61 25.52 -34.44
CA ARG A 124 -53.05 24.67 -35.54
C ARG A 124 -53.94 25.49 -36.47
N THR A 125 -53.42 25.86 -37.64
CA THR A 125 -54.23 26.44 -38.72
C THR A 125 -55.21 25.39 -39.28
N LYS A 126 -56.29 25.88 -39.91
CA LYS A 126 -57.23 25.05 -40.68
C LYS A 126 -56.66 24.72 -42.06
#